data_AF-A0A6A4ST05-F1
#
_entry.id   AF-A0A6A4ST05-F1
#
_cell.length_a   1.000
_cell.length_b   1.000
_cell.length_c   1.000
_cell.angle_alpha   90.00
_cell.angle_beta   90.00
_cell.angle_gamma   90.00
#
_symmetry.space_group_name_H-M   'P 1'
#
loop_
_entity.id
_entity.type
_entity.pdbx_description
1 polymer ?
#
loop_
_entity_poly.entity_id
_entity_poly.type
_entity_poly.pdbx_seq_one_letter_code
_entity_poly.pdbx_strand_id
1 'polypeptide(L)'
;MTLNELFARFDKLASENHCLRIKILGDCYYCVSGLPEPRADHAHCCVEMGVDMIEAISRIHITKATLQYLNGDYEVEPGFGGERNAYLKENSIETFLVLGCSQKRVRARK
;
A
#
# COMPACT_ATOMS: atom_id res chain seq x y z
N MET A 1 -5.91 -9.10 0.96
CA MET A 1 -6.44 -7.83 1.46
C MET A 1 -7.00 -7.10 0.25
N THR A 2 -8.25 -6.67 0.25
CA THR A 2 -8.84 -5.93 -0.89
C THR A 2 -8.38 -4.47 -0.90
N LEU A 3 -8.57 -3.75 -2.02
CA LEU A 3 -8.21 -2.32 -2.11
C LEU A 3 -8.92 -1.48 -1.03
N ASN A 4 -10.16 -1.82 -0.69
CA ASN A 4 -10.89 -1.17 0.39
C ASN A 4 -10.25 -1.39 1.76
N GLU A 5 -9.77 -2.60 2.04
CA GLU A 5 -9.07 -2.90 3.30
C GLU A 5 -7.72 -2.17 3.36
N LEU A 6 -7.04 -2.00 2.23
CA LEU A 6 -5.81 -1.22 2.15
C LEU A 6 -6.06 0.26 2.48
N PHE A 7 -7.08 0.86 1.87
CA PHE A 7 -7.45 2.25 2.17
C PHE A 7 -7.89 2.43 3.62
N ALA A 8 -8.64 1.48 4.19
CA ALA A 8 -8.99 1.50 5.60
C ALA A 8 -7.74 1.41 6.51
N ARG A 9 -6.72 0.63 6.10
CA ARG A 9 -5.44 0.55 6.81
C ARG A 9 -4.64 1.85 6.70
N PHE A 10 -4.60 2.47 5.53
CA PHE A 10 -3.97 3.78 5.36
C PHE A 10 -4.69 4.87 6.16
N ASP A 11 -6.02 4.84 6.26
CA ASP A 11 -6.76 5.77 7.11
C ASP A 11 -6.37 5.63 8.59
N LYS A 12 -6.17 4.40 9.06
CA LYS A 12 -5.68 4.15 10.42
C LYS A 12 -4.27 4.71 10.62
N LEU A 13 -3.36 4.43 9.69
CA LEU A 13 -1.98 4.95 9.72
C LEU A 13 -1.94 6.48 9.65
N ALA A 14 -2.83 7.10 8.86
CA ALA A 14 -2.93 8.55 8.77
C ALA A 14 -3.37 9.15 10.11
N SER A 15 -4.32 8.50 10.80
CA SER A 15 -4.73 8.90 12.15
C SER A 15 -3.61 8.74 13.18
N GLU A 16 -2.80 7.69 13.09
CA GLU A 16 -1.68 7.41 14.01
C GLU A 16 -0.52 8.39 13.79
N ASN A 17 -0.20 8.69 12.52
CA ASN A 17 0.88 9.62 12.12
C ASN A 17 0.43 11.09 12.04
N HIS A 18 -0.74 11.44 12.57
CA HIS A 18 -1.28 12.81 12.53
C HIS A 18 -1.29 13.45 11.13
N CYS A 19 -1.59 12.64 10.11
CA CYS A 19 -1.74 13.07 8.74
C CYS A 19 -3.22 13.18 8.38
N LEU A 20 -3.61 14.30 7.78
CA LEU A 20 -4.94 14.51 7.26
C LEU A 20 -5.04 13.89 5.85
N ARG A 21 -6.00 13.00 5.66
CA ARG A 21 -6.36 12.53 4.31
C ARG A 21 -7.05 13.65 3.54
N ILE A 22 -6.54 13.99 2.35
CA ILE A 22 -7.14 15.01 1.47
C ILE A 22 -8.24 14.39 0.60
N LYS A 23 -7.86 13.46 -0.28
CA LYS A 23 -8.76 12.89 -1.28
C LYS A 23 -8.21 11.58 -1.82
N ILE A 24 -9.10 10.68 -2.22
CA ILE A 24 -8.76 9.49 -2.99
C ILE A 24 -9.18 9.77 -4.44
N LEU A 25 -8.23 9.66 -5.37
CA LEU A 25 -8.48 9.76 -6.82
C LEU A 25 -8.20 8.38 -7.43
N GLY A 26 -9.24 7.57 -7.57
CA GLY A 26 -9.11 6.21 -8.08
C GLY A 26 -8.24 5.34 -7.16
N ASP A 27 -7.06 4.99 -7.64
CA ASP A 27 -6.02 4.23 -6.96
C ASP A 27 -5.03 5.08 -6.15
N CYS A 28 -5.06 6.40 -6.32
CA CYS A 28 -4.15 7.32 -5.62
C CYS A 28 -4.69 7.78 -4.26
N TYR A 29 -3.91 7.58 -3.19
CA TYR A 29 -4.19 8.04 -1.83
C TYR A 29 -3.33 9.26 -1.46
N TYR A 30 -3.96 10.38 -1.09
CA TYR A 30 -3.26 11.61 -0.69
C TYR A 30 -3.46 11.93 0.79
N CYS A 31 -2.35 12.15 1.51
CA CYS A 31 -2.34 12.64 2.88
C CYS A 31 -1.35 13.82 3.05
N VAL A 32 -1.62 14.69 4.01
CA VAL A 32 -0.76 15.84 4.35
C VAL A 32 -0.64 15.98 5.88
N SER A 33 0.53 16.39 6.36
CA SER A 33 0.74 16.74 7.77
C SER A 33 0.93 18.25 7.93
N GLY A 34 0.57 18.78 9.10
CA GLY A 34 0.69 20.21 9.43
C GLY A 34 -0.47 21.09 8.97
N LEU A 35 -1.63 20.50 8.66
CA LEU A 35 -2.87 21.20 8.36
C LEU A 35 -4.05 20.55 9.10
N PRO A 36 -5.04 21.32 9.59
CA PRO A 36 -5.15 22.79 9.53
C PRO A 36 -4.25 23.52 10.53
N GLU A 37 -3.76 22.84 11.57
CA GLU A 37 -2.82 23.42 12.54
C GLU A 37 -1.36 23.16 12.15
N PRO A 38 -0.53 24.21 12.09
CA PRO A 38 0.89 24.08 11.76
C PRO A 38 1.61 23.33 12.87
N ARG A 39 2.41 22.34 12.49
CA ARG A 39 3.16 21.48 13.43
C ARG A 39 4.64 21.45 13.05
N ALA A 40 5.55 21.63 14.01
CA ALA A 40 6.99 21.71 13.72
C ALA A 40 7.59 20.36 13.24
N ASP A 41 6.96 19.25 13.59
CA ASP A 41 7.29 17.87 13.24
C ASP A 41 6.52 17.37 11.99
N HIS A 42 5.84 18.25 11.24
CA HIS A 42 5.05 17.88 10.05
C HIS A 42 5.85 17.02 9.05
N ALA A 43 7.15 17.31 8.91
CA ALA A 43 8.03 16.61 7.99
C ALA A 43 8.31 15.18 8.47
N HIS A 44 8.48 15.01 9.79
CA HIS A 44 8.71 13.70 10.40
C HIS A 44 7.47 12.82 10.29
N CYS A 45 6.29 13.36 10.60
CA CYS A 45 5.01 12.67 10.48
C CYS A 45 4.75 12.19 9.04
N CYS A 46 5.01 13.04 8.03
CA CYS A 46 4.86 12.65 6.63
C CYS A 46 5.82 11.52 6.21
N VAL A 47 7.06 11.54 6.71
CA VAL A 47 8.05 10.51 6.38
C VAL A 47 7.70 9.18 7.05
N GLU A 48 7.36 9.20 8.34
CA GLU A 48 6.89 8.00 9.08
C GLU A 48 5.66 7.40 8.42
N MET A 49 4.67 8.22 8.07
CA MET A 49 3.50 7.79 7.32
C MET A 49 3.89 7.08 6.01
N GLY A 50 4.86 7.61 5.26
CA GLY A 50 5.35 6.98 4.04
C GLY A 50 6.01 5.62 4.29
N VAL A 51 6.80 5.49 5.35
CA VAL A 51 7.44 4.23 5.74
C VAL A 51 6.39 3.19 6.14
N ASP A 52 5.42 3.58 6.98
CA ASP A 52 4.33 2.71 7.41
C ASP A 52 3.43 2.26 6.24
N MET A 53 3.18 3.15 5.28
CA MET A 53 2.45 2.80 4.05
C MET A 53 3.21 1.75 3.24
N ILE A 54 4.54 1.88 3.11
CA ILE A 54 5.38 0.89 2.42
C ILE A 54 5.32 -0.46 3.15
N GLU A 55 5.41 -0.47 4.48
CA GLU A 55 5.30 -1.71 5.25
C GLU A 55 3.89 -2.32 5.12
N ALA A 56 2.83 -1.50 5.13
CA ALA A 56 1.47 -1.98 4.93
C ALA A 56 1.25 -2.57 3.53
N ILE A 57 1.89 -1.99 2.49
CA ILE A 57 1.85 -2.46 1.11
C ILE A 57 2.62 -3.78 0.93
N SER A 58 3.73 -3.94 1.66
CA SER A 58 4.58 -5.15 1.64
C SER A 58 3.90 -6.43 2.14
N ARG A 59 2.58 -6.41 2.40
CA ARG A 59 1.79 -7.58 2.80
C ARG A 59 0.47 -7.68 2.05
N ILE A 60 0.37 -7.07 0.86
CA ILE A 60 -0.84 -7.12 0.05
C ILE A 60 -0.87 -8.42 -0.76
N HIS A 61 -2.06 -9.04 -0.81
CA HIS A 61 -2.31 -10.14 -1.72
C HIS A 61 -2.76 -9.58 -3.06
N ILE A 62 -2.03 -9.87 -4.12
CA ILE A 62 -2.35 -9.53 -5.49
C ILE A 62 -2.73 -10.78 -6.28
N THR A 63 -3.48 -10.62 -7.38
CA THR A 63 -3.75 -11.74 -8.29
C THR A 63 -2.64 -11.87 -9.33
N LYS A 64 -2.55 -13.02 -9.98
CA LYS A 64 -1.66 -13.23 -11.15
C LYS A 64 -1.83 -12.17 -12.23
N ALA A 65 -3.07 -11.73 -12.48
CA ALA A 65 -3.35 -10.68 -13.46
C ALA A 65 -2.73 -9.36 -13.03
N THR A 66 -2.91 -8.94 -11.78
CA THR A 66 -2.28 -7.73 -11.23
C THR A 66 -0.76 -7.81 -11.30
N LEU A 67 -0.16 -8.96 -10.96
CA LEU A 67 1.29 -9.16 -11.03
C LEU A 67 1.85 -8.95 -12.44
N GLN A 68 1.14 -9.38 -13.48
CA GLN A 68 1.55 -9.15 -14.88
C GLN A 68 1.59 -7.67 -15.24
N TYR A 69 0.73 -6.83 -14.65
CA TYR A 69 0.74 -5.38 -14.86
C TYR A 69 1.79 -4.64 -14.03
N LEU A 70 2.41 -5.28 -13.04
CA LEU A 70 3.40 -4.66 -12.14
C LEU A 70 4.84 -4.72 -12.70
N ASN A 71 5.04 -5.20 -13.93
CA ASN A 71 6.33 -5.22 -14.65
C ASN A 71 7.54 -5.78 -13.88
N GLY A 72 7.32 -6.60 -12.85
CA GLY A 72 8.39 -7.17 -12.02
C GLY A 72 9.03 -6.20 -11.03
N ASP A 73 8.41 -5.04 -10.76
CA ASP A 73 8.91 -4.06 -9.79
C ASP A 73 8.80 -4.53 -8.32
N TYR A 74 8.06 -5.62 -8.09
CA TYR A 74 7.71 -6.12 -6.77
C TYR A 74 8.16 -7.57 -6.59
N GLU A 75 8.78 -7.83 -5.46
CA GLU A 75 9.10 -9.19 -5.02
C GLU A 75 7.85 -9.81 -4.41
N VAL A 76 7.52 -11.04 -4.82
CA VAL A 76 6.27 -11.71 -4.41
C VAL A 76 6.51 -13.17 -4.06
N GLU A 77 5.69 -13.69 -3.14
CA GLU A 77 5.62 -15.11 -2.77
C GLU A 77 4.22 -15.69 -3.03
N PRO A 78 4.06 -17.02 -3.13
CA PRO A 78 2.75 -17.64 -3.31
C PRO A 78 1.82 -17.38 -2.10
N GLY A 79 0.67 -16.74 -2.34
CA GLY A 79 -0.28 -16.33 -1.30
C GLY A 79 -1.43 -17.31 -1.05
N PHE A 80 -1.45 -18.46 -1.75
CA PHE A 80 -2.41 -19.56 -1.58
C PHE A 80 -3.89 -19.15 -1.39
N GLY A 81 -4.38 -18.17 -2.15
CA GLY A 81 -5.72 -17.60 -2.00
C GLY A 81 -6.86 -18.60 -2.14
N GLY A 82 -6.65 -19.73 -2.82
CA GLY A 82 -7.61 -20.82 -2.94
C GLY A 82 -7.93 -21.54 -1.62
N GLU A 83 -7.07 -21.47 -0.60
CA GLU A 83 -7.37 -21.99 0.74
C GLU A 83 -8.30 -21.05 1.52
N ARG A 84 -8.28 -19.76 1.16
CA ARG A 84 -9.03 -18.70 1.87
C ARG A 84 -10.40 -18.42 1.27
N ASN A 85 -10.61 -18.74 -0.01
CA ASN A 85 -11.87 -18.44 -0.69
C ASN A 85 -12.17 -19.48 -1.78
N ALA A 86 -13.32 -20.15 -1.65
CA ALA A 86 -13.81 -21.14 -2.61
C ALA A 86 -13.93 -20.57 -4.04
N TYR A 87 -14.30 -19.29 -4.18
CA TYR A 87 -14.38 -18.61 -5.47
C TYR A 87 -13.02 -18.56 -6.18
N LEU A 88 -11.93 -18.28 -5.44
CA LEU A 88 -10.57 -18.25 -5.99
C LEU A 88 -10.12 -19.66 -6.39
N LYS A 89 -10.54 -20.67 -5.63
CA LYS A 89 -10.25 -22.08 -5.90
C LYS A 89 -10.96 -22.60 -7.15
N GLU A 90 -12.26 -22.33 -7.28
CA GLU A 90 -13.08 -22.76 -8.41
C GLU A 90 -12.66 -22.09 -9.72
N ASN A 91 -12.28 -20.81 -9.67
CA ASN A 91 -11.83 -20.06 -10.85
C ASN A 91 -10.32 -20.21 -11.13
N SER A 92 -9.61 -21.08 -10.39
CA SER A 92 -8.14 -21.28 -10.53
C SER A 92 -7.34 -19.97 -10.48
N ILE A 93 -7.79 -19.02 -9.65
CA ILE A 93 -7.16 -17.70 -9.53
C ILE A 93 -5.96 -17.82 -8.59
N GLU A 94 -4.77 -17.87 -9.17
CA GLU A 94 -3.51 -17.77 -8.43
C GLU A 94 -3.35 -16.37 -7.80
N THR A 95 -3.02 -16.35 -6.51
CA THR A 95 -2.74 -15.12 -5.77
C THR A 95 -1.34 -15.15 -5.20
N PHE A 96 -0.71 -13.98 -5.12
CA PHE A 96 0.65 -13.78 -4.63
C PHE A 96 0.63 -12.76 -3.48
N LEU A 97 1.49 -12.93 -2.47
CA LEU A 97 1.75 -11.92 -1.46
C LEU A 97 2.95 -11.09 -1.92
N VAL A 98 2.79 -9.78 -2.01
CA VAL A 98 3.92 -8.88 -2.21
C VAL A 98 4.75 -8.88 -0.94
N LEU A 99 6.07 -9.08 -1.04
CA LEU A 99 7.03 -9.04 0.06
C LEU A 99 7.73 -7.68 0.19
N GLY A 100 7.81 -6.93 -0.91
CA GLY A 100 8.47 -5.63 -0.94
C GLY A 100 8.55 -5.07 -2.35
N CYS A 101 8.70 -3.74 -2.44
CA CYS A 101 9.03 -3.07 -3.69
C CYS A 101 10.56 -3.10 -3.86
N SER A 102 11.06 -3.59 -5.00
CA SER A 102 12.49 -3.62 -5.29
C SER A 102 13.04 -2.23 -5.65
N GLN A 103 12.16 -1.23 -5.82
CA GLN A 103 12.56 0.12 -6.16
C GLN A 103 13.22 0.83 -4.98
N LYS A 104 14.55 0.76 -4.96
CA LYS A 104 15.42 1.86 -4.53
C LYS A 104 15.18 3.09 -5.42
N ARG A 105 13.97 3.65 -5.47
CA ARG A 105 13.72 4.98 -6.05
C ARG A 105 14.09 6.05 -5.03
N VAL A 106 15.36 6.05 -4.65
CA VAL A 106 16.02 7.22 -4.06
C VAL A 106 17.17 7.59 -4.98
N ARG A 107 16.85 8.32 -6.05
CA ARG A 107 17.74 9.16 -6.89
C ARG A 107 16.92 9.55 -8.14
N ALA A 108 16.77 10.80 -8.55
CA ALA A 108 17.62 11.96 -8.32
C ALA A 108 16.78 13.23 -8.20
N ARG A 109 17.15 14.01 -7.17
CA ARG A 109 17.05 15.46 -7.08
C ARG A 109 17.50 16.09 -8.41
N LYS A 110 16.68 16.96 -9.01
CA LYS A 110 17.18 18.10 -9.77
C LYS A 110 16.20 19.25 -9.65
#